data_AF-A0A6P7GKQ2-F1
#
_entry.id   AF-A0A6P7GKQ2-F1
#
_cell.length_a   1.000
_cell.length_b   1.000
_cell.length_c   1.000
_cell.angle_alpha   90.00
_cell.angle_beta   90.00
_cell.angle_gamma   90.00
#
_symmetry.space_group_name_H-M   'P 1'
#
loop_
_entity.id
_entity.type
_entity.pdbx_description
1 polymer ?
#
loop_
_entity_poly.entity_id
_entity_poly.type
_entity_poly.pdbx_seq_one_letter_code
_entity_poly.pdbx_strand_id
1 'polypeptide(L)'
;MDLRNTIATDLVTIKSWCDSNLLLFNVSKTKVLPYNSMMQPLVLNNNSLEVVESVKFLGLIVDKSLKWNLHIDALHKKLSSACFALRSVATEMNLSTSRTVYYALFESHLRYALPFWGTCCATQFERIFKLQKRALRYSLRLNSRVHCQEFFKKFKILTLPSLFVFESVCLIRKHASEGPDRPTHNYPLRNVEHNLYLPTPRSELVKCSIQYNSRKMYNHLPSNIKSIAAFPAFRKALKAYLLERAFYTVNDFFINDLNSAN
;
A
#
# COMPACT_ATOMS: atom_id res chain seq x y z
N MET A 1 15.89 -5.11 30.86
CA MET A 1 14.72 -4.30 31.27
C MET A 1 13.49 -4.94 30.65
N ASP A 2 12.48 -5.27 31.44
CA ASP A 2 11.25 -5.92 30.95
C ASP A 2 10.47 -4.94 30.05
N LEU A 3 10.17 -5.34 28.81
CA LEU A 3 9.48 -4.52 27.80
C LEU A 3 8.16 -3.94 28.35
N ARG A 4 7.44 -4.73 29.16
CA ARG A 4 6.20 -4.30 29.79
C ARG A 4 6.41 -3.09 30.70
N ASN A 5 7.46 -3.13 31.51
CA ASN A 5 7.77 -2.07 32.46
C ASN A 5 8.14 -0.78 31.73
N THR A 6 8.93 -0.89 30.65
CA THR A 6 9.26 0.27 29.80
C THR A 6 8.00 0.89 29.18
N ILE A 7 7.09 0.09 28.62
CA ILE A 7 5.84 0.62 28.06
C ILE A 7 4.97 1.27 29.14
N ALA A 8 4.90 0.67 30.34
CA ALA A 8 4.14 1.23 31.46
C ALA A 8 4.71 2.57 31.92
N THR A 9 6.04 2.69 32.03
CA THR A 9 6.70 3.97 32.37
C THR A 9 6.44 5.02 31.29
N ASP A 10 6.56 4.66 30.02
CA ASP A 10 6.35 5.58 28.90
C ASP A 10 4.91 6.09 28.87
N LEU A 11 3.91 5.23 29.14
CA LEU A 11 2.51 5.64 29.24
C LEU A 11 2.26 6.65 30.36
N VAL A 12 2.91 6.48 31.52
CA VAL A 12 2.83 7.45 32.63
C VAL A 12 3.48 8.78 32.23
N THR A 13 4.63 8.75 31.58
CA THR A 13 5.31 9.95 31.08
C THR A 13 4.47 10.69 30.03
N ILE A 14 3.89 9.98 29.06
CA ILE A 14 2.98 10.57 28.07
C ILE A 14 1.76 11.20 28.75
N LYS A 15 1.18 10.53 29.74
CA LYS A 15 0.04 11.06 30.50
C LYS A 15 0.41 12.35 31.24
N SER A 16 1.54 12.35 31.95
CA SER A 16 2.05 13.53 32.67
C SER A 16 2.32 14.71 31.73
N TRP A 17 2.87 14.43 30.54
CA TRP A 17 3.04 15.43 29.49
C TRP A 17 1.68 15.97 29.01
N CYS A 18 0.70 15.09 28.75
CA CYS A 18 -0.65 15.52 28.38
C CYS A 18 -1.25 16.45 29.45
N ASP A 19 -1.16 16.06 30.73
CA ASP A 19 -1.71 16.85 31.85
C ASP A 19 -1.05 18.22 31.97
N SER A 20 0.28 18.26 31.83
CA SER A 20 1.06 19.50 31.84
C SER A 20 0.69 20.43 30.67
N ASN A 21 0.20 19.86 29.58
CA ASN A 21 -0.26 20.59 28.39
C ASN A 21 -1.78 20.74 28.32
N LEU A 22 -2.51 20.50 29.43
CA LEU A 22 -3.97 20.62 29.51
C LEU A 22 -4.74 19.71 28.52
N LEU A 23 -4.16 18.56 28.18
CA LEU A 23 -4.74 17.54 27.31
C LEU A 23 -5.28 16.36 28.12
N LEU A 24 -6.53 15.96 27.88
CA LEU A 24 -7.13 14.79 28.51
C LEU A 24 -6.77 13.51 27.74
N PHE A 25 -6.14 12.57 28.43
CA PHE A 25 -5.81 11.26 27.87
C PHE A 25 -7.03 10.33 27.85
N ASN A 26 -7.49 9.97 26.66
CA ASN A 26 -8.68 9.14 26.48
C ASN A 26 -8.34 7.65 26.58
N VAL A 27 -8.45 7.09 27.79
CA VAL A 27 -8.17 5.68 28.06
C VAL A 27 -9.07 4.73 27.26
N SER A 28 -10.34 5.08 27.04
CA SER A 28 -11.29 4.19 26.35
C SER A 28 -11.02 4.05 24.84
N LYS A 29 -10.40 5.06 24.22
CA LYS A 29 -9.94 5.00 22.82
C LYS A 29 -8.55 4.40 22.67
N THR A 30 -7.75 4.36 23.73
CA THR A 30 -6.41 3.77 23.73
C THR A 30 -6.50 2.25 23.84
N LYS A 31 -5.87 1.54 22.90
CA LYS A 31 -5.87 0.08 22.83
C LYS A 31 -4.44 -0.43 22.78
N VAL A 32 -4.25 -1.64 23.29
CA VAL A 32 -2.98 -2.35 23.26
C VAL A 32 -3.08 -3.43 22.19
N LEU A 33 -2.23 -3.35 21.15
CA LEU A 33 -2.12 -4.36 20.11
C LEU A 33 -0.76 -5.07 20.24
N PRO A 34 -0.69 -6.25 20.89
CA PRO A 34 0.57 -6.94 21.08
C PRO A 34 0.99 -7.64 19.78
N TYR A 35 2.20 -7.36 19.28
CA TYR A 35 2.72 -8.04 18.10
C TYR A 35 3.39 -9.37 18.49
N ASN A 36 2.90 -10.49 17.94
CA ASN A 36 3.43 -11.85 18.12
C ASN A 36 3.82 -12.21 19.57
N SER A 37 3.10 -11.66 20.55
CA SER A 37 3.37 -11.84 21.97
C SER A 37 2.04 -11.84 22.73
N MET A 38 2.04 -12.49 23.89
CA MET A 38 0.96 -12.31 24.86
C MET A 38 1.39 -11.19 25.80
N MET A 39 0.58 -10.15 25.92
CA MET A 39 0.82 -9.08 26.88
C MET A 39 -0.37 -8.97 27.81
N GLN A 40 -0.08 -8.92 29.11
CA GLN A 40 -1.12 -8.61 30.09
C GLN A 40 -1.61 -7.17 29.91
N PRO A 41 -2.87 -6.88 30.26
CA PRO A 41 -3.38 -5.51 30.24
C PRO A 41 -2.48 -4.55 31.02
N LEU A 42 -2.28 -3.38 30.43
CA LEU A 42 -1.55 -2.27 31.06
C LEU A 42 -2.54 -1.41 31.83
N VAL A 43 -2.16 -0.92 32.99
CA VAL A 43 -3.02 -0.09 33.85
C VAL A 43 -2.53 1.35 33.82
N LEU A 44 -3.45 2.30 33.60
CA LEU A 44 -3.20 3.74 33.67
C LEU A 44 -4.30 4.40 34.51
N ASN A 45 -3.93 5.06 35.61
CA ASN A 45 -4.86 5.72 36.54
C ASN A 45 -6.02 4.81 36.99
N ASN A 46 -5.70 3.60 37.45
CA ASN A 46 -6.66 2.55 37.85
C ASN A 46 -7.59 2.02 36.74
N ASN A 47 -7.38 2.44 35.49
CA ASN A 47 -8.11 1.92 34.35
C ASN A 47 -7.23 0.96 33.55
N SER A 48 -7.73 -0.24 33.29
CA SER A 48 -7.05 -1.23 32.44
C SER A 48 -7.25 -0.87 30.96
N LEU A 49 -6.16 -0.79 30.20
CA LEU A 49 -6.20 -0.67 28.75
C LEU A 49 -6.65 -1.99 28.13
N GLU A 50 -7.55 -1.89 27.15
CA GLU A 50 -8.05 -3.06 26.42
C GLU A 50 -6.96 -3.61 25.50
N VAL A 51 -6.67 -4.91 25.66
CA VAL A 51 -5.79 -5.67 24.76
C VAL A 51 -6.65 -6.23 23.63
N VAL A 52 -6.33 -5.86 22.40
CA VAL A 52 -7.11 -6.22 21.20
C VAL A 52 -6.29 -7.06 20.24
N GLU A 53 -6.95 -7.87 19.42
CA GLU A 53 -6.29 -8.63 18.35
C GLU A 53 -6.16 -7.86 17.04
N SER A 54 -7.00 -6.84 16.86
CA SER A 54 -6.94 -5.93 15.73
C SER A 54 -7.50 -4.56 16.09
N VAL A 55 -7.01 -3.53 15.40
CA VAL A 55 -7.47 -2.15 15.58
C VAL A 55 -7.61 -1.46 14.23
N LYS A 56 -8.62 -0.60 14.11
CA LYS A 56 -8.73 0.30 12.96
C LYS A 56 -7.90 1.56 13.24
N PHE A 57 -6.82 1.74 12.50
CA PHE A 57 -5.93 2.89 12.64
C PHE A 57 -5.86 3.63 11.30
N LEU A 58 -6.27 4.91 11.29
CA LEU A 58 -6.32 5.75 10.08
C LEU A 58 -6.95 5.00 8.88
N GLY A 59 -8.09 4.33 9.09
CA GLY A 59 -8.79 3.62 8.02
C GLY A 59 -8.22 2.25 7.60
N LEU A 60 -7.00 1.91 8.02
CA LEU A 60 -6.43 0.55 7.91
C LEU A 60 -6.89 -0.31 9.08
N ILE A 61 -6.98 -1.63 8.88
CA ILE A 61 -7.19 -2.59 9.96
C ILE A 61 -5.87 -3.31 10.15
N VAL A 62 -5.25 -3.12 11.32
CA VAL A 62 -3.96 -3.72 11.68
C VAL A 62 -4.25 -4.81 12.70
N ASP A 63 -3.80 -6.03 12.41
CA ASP A 63 -3.93 -7.17 13.34
C ASP A 63 -2.62 -7.47 14.07
N LYS A 64 -2.70 -8.22 15.16
CA LYS A 64 -1.57 -8.62 16.03
C LYS A 64 -0.48 -9.41 15.30
N SER A 65 -0.78 -9.95 14.12
CA SER A 65 0.17 -10.69 13.28
C SER A 65 0.73 -9.84 12.12
N LEU A 66 0.32 -8.57 12.04
CA LEU A 66 0.60 -7.64 10.93
C LEU A 66 0.24 -8.24 9.56
N LYS A 67 -0.81 -9.07 9.52
CA LYS A 67 -1.40 -9.57 8.28
C LYS A 67 -2.54 -8.66 7.85
N TRP A 68 -2.90 -8.77 6.57
CA TRP A 68 -3.91 -7.92 5.95
C TRP A 68 -5.27 -8.59 5.79
N ASN A 69 -5.50 -9.78 6.37
CA ASN A 69 -6.72 -10.57 6.15
C ASN A 69 -8.00 -9.75 6.44
N LEU A 70 -8.10 -9.21 7.66
CA LEU A 70 -9.26 -8.44 8.11
C LEU A 70 -9.44 -7.16 7.28
N HIS A 71 -8.33 -6.50 6.91
CA HIS A 71 -8.38 -5.33 6.06
C HIS A 71 -8.88 -5.65 4.65
N ILE A 72 -8.36 -6.71 4.04
CA ILE A 72 -8.73 -7.17 2.70
C ILE A 72 -10.19 -7.59 2.67
N ASP A 73 -10.71 -8.24 3.71
CA ASP A 73 -12.14 -8.59 3.79
C ASP A 73 -13.03 -7.36 3.88
N ALA A 74 -12.66 -6.36 4.69
CA ALA A 74 -13.36 -5.09 4.77
C ALA A 74 -13.33 -4.33 3.44
N LEU A 75 -12.16 -4.27 2.79
CA LEU A 75 -11.98 -3.63 1.48
C LEU A 75 -12.78 -4.36 0.39
N HIS A 76 -12.76 -5.69 0.38
CA HIS A 76 -13.51 -6.51 -0.57
C HIS A 76 -15.01 -6.23 -0.51
N LYS A 77 -15.58 -6.10 0.70
CA LYS A 77 -17.00 -5.73 0.87
C LYS A 77 -17.31 -4.37 0.25
N LYS A 78 -16.49 -3.36 0.51
CA LYS A 78 -16.63 -2.02 -0.07
C LYS A 78 -16.52 -2.03 -1.59
N LEU A 79 -15.49 -2.68 -2.13
CA LEU A 79 -15.28 -2.78 -3.58
C LEU A 79 -16.36 -3.61 -4.28
N SER A 80 -16.94 -4.59 -3.60
CA SER A 80 -18.07 -5.36 -4.13
C SER A 80 -19.34 -4.52 -4.22
N SER A 81 -19.61 -3.70 -3.21
CA SER A 81 -20.68 -2.70 -3.25
C SER A 81 -20.46 -1.68 -4.37
N ALA A 82 -19.23 -1.18 -4.53
CA ALA A 82 -18.87 -0.29 -5.64
C ALA A 82 -19.05 -0.95 -7.02
N CYS A 83 -18.74 -2.24 -7.17
CA CYS A 83 -19.03 -2.99 -8.40
C CYS A 83 -20.54 -2.98 -8.71
N PHE A 84 -21.38 -3.22 -7.70
CA PHE A 84 -22.83 -3.22 -7.89
C PHE A 84 -23.33 -1.83 -8.30
N ALA A 85 -22.90 -0.78 -7.61
CA ALA A 85 -23.23 0.59 -7.96
C ALA A 85 -22.83 0.91 -9.41
N LEU A 86 -21.59 0.60 -9.80
CA LEU A 86 -21.08 0.77 -11.16
C LEU A 86 -21.93 0.04 -12.19
N ARG A 87 -22.33 -1.20 -11.91
CA ARG A 87 -23.20 -1.97 -12.81
C ARG A 87 -24.55 -1.30 -13.01
N SER A 88 -25.15 -0.80 -11.93
CA SER A 88 -26.48 -0.18 -11.96
C SER A 88 -26.48 1.14 -12.72
N VAL A 89 -25.45 1.99 -12.53
CA VAL A 89 -25.41 3.30 -13.21
C VAL A 89 -24.83 3.22 -14.61
N ALA A 90 -24.07 2.15 -14.95
CA ALA A 90 -23.38 2.07 -16.23
C ALA A 90 -24.33 2.06 -17.44
N THR A 91 -25.61 1.70 -17.30
CA THR A 91 -26.62 1.70 -18.38
C THR A 91 -27.03 3.10 -18.83
N GLU A 92 -26.98 4.07 -17.91
CA GLU A 92 -27.45 5.44 -18.14
C GLU A 92 -26.32 6.43 -18.47
N MET A 93 -25.06 5.97 -18.39
CA MET A 93 -23.89 6.84 -18.51
C MET A 93 -23.09 6.58 -19.78
N ASN A 94 -22.52 7.66 -20.33
CA ASN A 94 -21.48 7.56 -21.34
C ASN A 94 -20.14 7.06 -20.74
N LEU A 95 -19.20 6.71 -21.62
CA LEU A 95 -17.91 6.15 -21.22
C LEU A 95 -17.07 7.10 -20.35
N SER A 96 -17.11 8.40 -20.60
CA SER A 96 -16.35 9.39 -19.81
C SER A 96 -16.87 9.46 -18.37
N THR A 97 -18.19 9.57 -18.21
CA THR A 97 -18.84 9.58 -16.89
C THR A 97 -18.63 8.27 -16.15
N SER A 98 -18.76 7.12 -16.84
CA SER A 98 -18.48 5.79 -16.26
C SER A 98 -17.05 5.69 -15.72
N ARG A 99 -16.07 6.29 -16.41
CA ARG A 99 -14.69 6.39 -15.93
C ARG A 99 -14.55 7.22 -14.66
N THR A 100 -15.21 8.37 -14.61
CA THR A 100 -15.20 9.24 -13.43
C THR A 100 -15.81 8.52 -12.23
N VAL A 101 -16.94 7.83 -12.42
CA VAL A 101 -17.57 7.03 -11.34
C VAL A 101 -16.68 5.88 -10.90
N TYR A 102 -15.97 5.21 -11.82
CA TYR A 102 -14.98 4.19 -11.45
C TYR A 102 -13.89 4.77 -10.53
N TYR A 103 -13.31 5.91 -10.87
CA TYR A 103 -12.29 6.53 -10.02
C TYR A 103 -12.86 6.96 -8.67
N ALA A 104 -14.07 7.53 -8.66
CA ALA A 104 -14.70 8.06 -7.46
C ALA A 104 -15.14 6.97 -6.47
N LEU A 105 -15.76 5.88 -6.96
CA LEU A 105 -16.36 4.85 -6.10
C LEU A 105 -15.48 3.61 -5.92
N PHE A 106 -14.64 3.28 -6.89
CA PHE A 106 -13.83 2.06 -6.86
C PHE A 106 -12.36 2.34 -6.60
N GLU A 107 -11.69 3.11 -7.48
CA GLU A 107 -10.25 3.34 -7.33
C GLU A 107 -9.91 4.14 -6.07
N SER A 108 -10.76 5.07 -5.63
CA SER A 108 -10.56 5.83 -4.38
C SER A 108 -10.37 4.91 -3.17
N HIS A 109 -11.21 3.88 -3.03
CA HIS A 109 -11.09 2.86 -1.99
C HIS A 109 -9.93 1.89 -2.23
N LEU A 110 -9.70 1.49 -3.49
CA LEU A 110 -8.60 0.61 -3.87
C LEU A 110 -7.22 1.27 -3.67
N ARG A 111 -7.11 2.57 -3.86
CA ARG A 111 -5.83 3.28 -3.80
C ARG A 111 -5.44 3.62 -2.36
N TYR A 112 -6.42 3.73 -1.47
CA TYR A 112 -6.20 4.12 -0.09
C TYR A 112 -5.24 3.15 0.62
N ALA A 113 -4.11 3.69 1.09
CA ALA A 113 -3.06 2.95 1.78
C ALA A 113 -2.54 1.70 1.03
N LEU A 114 -2.65 1.70 -0.30
CA LEU A 114 -2.22 0.60 -1.15
C LEU A 114 -0.75 0.17 -0.94
N PRO A 115 0.23 1.07 -0.72
CA PRO A 115 1.59 0.67 -0.39
C PRO A 115 1.69 -0.23 0.85
N PHE A 116 0.76 -0.10 1.80
CA PHE A 116 0.71 -0.89 3.03
C PHE A 116 0.11 -2.27 2.76
N TRP A 117 -1.16 -2.34 2.39
CA TRP A 117 -1.86 -3.62 2.28
C TRP A 117 -1.54 -4.37 0.99
N GLY A 118 -0.97 -3.71 -0.02
CA GLY A 118 -0.54 -4.34 -1.29
C GLY A 118 0.56 -5.38 -1.12
N THR A 119 1.17 -5.46 0.07
CA THR A 119 2.14 -6.50 0.47
C THR A 119 1.47 -7.76 1.04
N CYS A 120 0.14 -7.85 0.95
CA CYS A 120 -0.62 -9.04 1.28
C CYS A 120 -0.23 -10.24 0.41
N CYS A 121 -0.70 -11.43 0.80
CA CYS A 121 -0.37 -12.64 0.04
C CYS A 121 -1.00 -12.61 -1.36
N ALA A 122 -0.40 -13.34 -2.30
CA ALA A 122 -0.81 -13.33 -3.70
C ALA A 122 -2.30 -13.67 -3.91
N THR A 123 -2.84 -14.61 -3.13
CA THR A 123 -4.26 -15.00 -3.21
C THR A 123 -5.20 -13.86 -2.82
N GLN A 124 -4.85 -13.08 -1.79
CA GLN A 124 -5.61 -11.89 -1.37
C GLN A 124 -5.51 -10.78 -2.40
N PHE A 125 -4.30 -10.54 -2.91
CA PHE A 125 -4.06 -9.53 -3.95
C PHE A 125 -4.87 -9.85 -5.21
N GLU A 126 -4.85 -11.11 -5.66
CA GLU A 126 -5.61 -11.58 -6.82
C GLU A 126 -7.12 -11.47 -6.60
N ARG A 127 -7.61 -11.78 -5.38
CA ARG A 127 -9.02 -11.62 -5.01
C ARG A 127 -9.50 -10.18 -5.20
N ILE A 128 -8.70 -9.18 -4.80
CA ILE A 128 -9.03 -7.77 -5.04
C ILE A 128 -8.87 -7.40 -6.52
N PHE A 129 -7.86 -7.92 -7.22
CA PHE A 129 -7.68 -7.64 -8.65
C PHE A 129 -8.85 -8.19 -9.51
N LYS A 130 -9.41 -9.35 -9.13
CA LYS A 130 -10.64 -9.90 -9.74
C LYS A 130 -11.82 -8.92 -9.61
N LEU A 131 -11.97 -8.24 -8.47
CA LEU A 131 -12.97 -7.18 -8.31
C LEU A 131 -12.70 -6.00 -9.24
N GLN A 132 -11.44 -5.57 -9.39
CA GLN A 132 -11.10 -4.48 -10.31
C GLN A 132 -11.47 -4.82 -11.76
N LYS A 133 -11.13 -6.03 -12.22
CA LYS A 133 -11.51 -6.51 -13.55
C LYS A 133 -13.03 -6.57 -13.71
N ARG A 134 -13.76 -7.00 -12.66
CA ARG A 134 -15.23 -7.03 -12.67
C ARG A 134 -15.81 -5.62 -12.76
N ALA A 135 -15.31 -4.66 -11.97
CA ALA A 135 -15.70 -3.27 -12.03
C ALA A 135 -15.48 -2.68 -13.44
N LEU A 136 -14.32 -2.94 -14.05
CA LEU A 136 -14.02 -2.49 -15.41
C LEU A 136 -15.02 -3.07 -16.44
N ARG A 137 -15.34 -4.36 -16.33
CA ARG A 137 -16.34 -5.00 -17.22
C ARG A 137 -17.72 -4.39 -17.05
N TYR A 138 -18.14 -4.07 -15.84
CA TYR A 138 -19.42 -3.40 -15.60
C TYR A 138 -19.43 -1.98 -16.16
N SER A 139 -18.38 -1.20 -15.92
CA SER A 139 -18.23 0.16 -16.47
C SER A 139 -18.28 0.21 -17.99
N LEU A 140 -17.81 -0.85 -18.66
CA LEU A 140 -17.72 -0.95 -20.12
C LEU A 140 -18.80 -1.88 -20.74
N ARG A 141 -19.71 -2.42 -19.93
CA ARG A 141 -20.76 -3.38 -20.34
C ARG A 141 -20.21 -4.60 -21.10
N LEU A 142 -19.02 -5.07 -20.71
CA LEU A 142 -18.35 -6.21 -21.34
C LEU A 142 -18.84 -7.54 -20.77
N ASN A 143 -18.80 -8.58 -21.59
CA ASN A 143 -19.05 -9.96 -21.15
C ASN A 143 -17.98 -10.41 -20.13
N SER A 144 -18.37 -11.25 -19.17
CA SER A 144 -17.51 -11.79 -18.10
C SER A 144 -16.26 -12.51 -18.60
N ARG A 145 -16.30 -13.10 -19.80
CA ARG A 145 -15.17 -13.85 -20.39
C ARG A 145 -14.16 -12.98 -21.13
N VAL A 146 -14.47 -11.71 -21.39
CA VAL A 146 -13.58 -10.81 -22.14
C VAL A 146 -12.31 -10.54 -21.35
N HIS A 147 -11.16 -10.63 -22.04
CA HIS A 147 -9.86 -10.30 -21.46
C HIS A 147 -9.74 -8.77 -21.27
N CYS A 148 -9.44 -8.32 -20.05
CA CYS A 148 -9.51 -6.90 -19.68
C CYS A 148 -8.28 -6.06 -20.03
N GLN A 149 -7.15 -6.67 -20.46
CA GLN A 149 -5.86 -5.98 -20.45
C GLN A 149 -5.83 -4.78 -21.40
N GLU A 150 -6.30 -4.97 -22.62
CA GLU A 150 -6.41 -3.88 -23.61
C GLU A 150 -7.38 -2.79 -23.18
N PHE A 151 -8.41 -3.13 -22.39
CA PHE A 151 -9.37 -2.16 -21.87
C PHE A 151 -8.78 -1.29 -20.76
N PHE A 152 -7.87 -1.82 -19.93
CA PHE A 152 -7.12 -1.00 -18.97
C PHE A 152 -6.30 0.08 -19.69
N LYS A 153 -5.62 -0.29 -20.78
CA LYS A 153 -4.86 0.64 -21.62
C LYS A 153 -5.75 1.68 -22.28
N LYS A 154 -6.79 1.23 -23.01
CA LYS A 154 -7.74 2.10 -23.75
C LYS A 154 -8.43 3.09 -22.81
N PHE A 155 -8.83 2.65 -21.62
CA PHE A 155 -9.52 3.47 -20.64
C PHE A 155 -8.58 4.20 -19.68
N LYS A 156 -7.26 4.07 -19.88
CA LYS A 156 -6.20 4.72 -19.09
C LYS A 156 -6.34 4.48 -17.57
N ILE A 157 -6.72 3.25 -17.20
CA ILE A 157 -6.77 2.78 -15.81
C ILE A 157 -5.57 1.88 -15.57
N LEU A 158 -4.86 2.10 -14.45
CA LEU A 158 -3.79 1.20 -14.03
C LEU A 158 -4.40 -0.09 -13.46
N THR A 159 -3.88 -1.23 -13.89
CA THR A 159 -4.15 -2.51 -13.22
C THR A 159 -3.69 -2.43 -11.77
N LEU A 160 -4.29 -3.21 -10.85
CA LEU A 160 -3.92 -3.20 -9.44
C LEU A 160 -2.40 -3.41 -9.20
N PRO A 161 -1.71 -4.36 -9.86
CA PRO A 161 -0.25 -4.47 -9.76
C PRO A 161 0.46 -3.18 -10.16
N SER A 162 0.07 -2.59 -11.29
CA SER A 162 0.65 -1.34 -11.79
C SER A 162 0.36 -0.16 -10.86
N LEU A 163 -0.85 -0.09 -10.29
CA LEU A 163 -1.23 0.94 -9.33
C LEU A 163 -0.44 0.80 -8.03
N PHE A 164 -0.20 -0.43 -7.57
CA PHE A 164 0.61 -0.71 -6.40
C PHE A 164 2.06 -0.27 -6.62
N VAL A 165 2.68 -0.64 -7.74
CA VAL A 165 4.02 -0.15 -8.10
C VAL A 165 4.04 1.37 -8.17
N PHE A 166 3.05 1.98 -8.82
CA PHE A 166 2.94 3.44 -8.96
C PHE A 166 2.91 4.15 -7.60
N GLU A 167 2.04 3.72 -6.68
CA GLU A 167 1.90 4.34 -5.36
C GLU A 167 3.15 4.12 -4.49
N SER A 168 3.67 2.89 -4.45
CA SER A 168 4.87 2.53 -3.68
C SER A 168 6.10 3.33 -4.12
N VAL A 169 6.32 3.40 -5.44
CA VAL A 169 7.43 4.17 -6.03
C VAL A 169 7.26 5.67 -5.81
N CYS A 170 6.04 6.22 -5.99
CA CYS A 170 5.81 7.65 -5.75
C CYS A 170 6.02 8.02 -4.28
N LEU A 171 5.62 7.14 -3.35
CA LEU A 171 5.82 7.33 -1.92
C LEU A 171 7.31 7.42 -1.58
N ILE A 172 8.12 6.45 -2.01
CA ILE A 172 9.55 6.47 -1.71
C ILE A 172 10.27 7.62 -2.43
N ARG A 173 9.86 8.00 -3.65
CA ARG A 173 10.49 9.11 -4.38
C ARG A 173 10.23 10.46 -3.71
N LYS A 174 9.08 10.63 -3.05
CA LYS A 174 8.73 11.84 -2.29
C LYS A 174 9.48 11.93 -0.96
N HIS A 175 9.77 10.78 -0.35
CA HIS A 175 10.43 10.64 0.96
C HIS A 175 11.81 9.95 0.84
N ALA A 176 12.52 10.17 -0.28
CA ALA A 176 13.71 9.40 -0.61
C ALA A 176 14.86 9.60 0.39
N SER A 177 14.88 10.75 1.07
CA SER A 177 15.82 11.13 2.11
C SER A 177 15.60 10.42 3.46
N GLU A 178 14.47 9.76 3.68
CA GLU A 178 14.05 9.23 4.99
C GLU A 178 14.29 7.72 5.19
N GLY A 179 15.32 7.13 4.57
CA GLY A 179 15.57 5.69 4.81
C GLY A 179 17.05 5.36 4.95
N PRO A 180 17.37 4.07 5.18
CA PRO A 180 18.67 3.69 5.70
C PRO A 180 19.79 4.19 4.83
N ASP A 181 20.78 4.80 5.49
CA ASP A 181 22.00 5.27 4.87
C ASP A 181 22.72 4.11 4.22
N ARG A 182 23.32 4.40 3.07
CA ARG A 182 24.16 3.44 2.38
C ARG A 182 25.44 3.26 3.21
N PRO A 183 25.88 2.02 3.49
CA PRO A 183 27.18 1.78 4.10
C PRO A 183 28.29 2.44 3.27
N THR A 184 29.23 3.11 3.93
CA THR A 184 30.35 3.76 3.26
C THR A 184 31.36 2.69 2.84
N HIS A 185 31.76 2.70 1.57
CA HIS A 185 32.79 1.80 1.04
C HIS A 185 33.90 2.63 0.37
N ASN A 186 35.15 2.19 0.51
CA ASN A 186 36.33 2.87 -0.08
C ASN A 186 36.50 2.63 -1.60
N TYR A 187 35.48 2.08 -2.26
CA TYR A 187 35.51 1.79 -3.70
C TYR A 187 34.14 2.10 -4.34
N PRO A 188 34.12 2.48 -5.63
CA PRO A 188 32.88 2.77 -6.32
C PRO A 188 32.06 1.49 -6.50
N LEU A 189 30.87 1.47 -5.90
CA LEU A 189 29.88 0.42 -6.14
C LEU A 189 29.16 0.69 -7.47
N ARG A 190 28.94 -0.35 -8.28
CA ARG A 190 28.13 -0.23 -9.50
C ARG A 190 26.71 0.22 -9.15
N ASN A 191 26.11 1.10 -9.96
CA ASN A 191 24.73 1.60 -9.82
C ASN A 191 24.43 2.45 -8.56
N VAL A 192 25.44 3.07 -7.93
CA VAL A 192 25.23 3.97 -6.77
C VAL A 192 24.35 5.16 -7.13
N GLU A 193 24.58 5.77 -8.29
CA GLU A 193 23.94 7.04 -8.66
C GLU A 193 22.44 6.93 -8.96
N HIS A 194 21.97 5.74 -9.35
CA HIS A 194 20.60 5.55 -9.84
C HIS A 194 19.71 4.68 -8.94
N ASN A 195 20.30 3.90 -8.02
CA ASN A 195 19.55 2.96 -7.18
C ASN A 195 19.59 3.36 -5.70
N LEU A 196 18.43 3.26 -5.05
CA LEU A 196 18.29 3.40 -3.61
C LEU A 196 18.93 2.20 -2.90
N TYR A 197 19.53 2.45 -1.74
CA TYR A 197 20.12 1.39 -0.94
C TYR A 197 19.05 0.41 -0.44
N LEU A 198 19.29 -0.89 -0.62
CA LEU A 198 18.43 -1.97 -0.12
C LEU A 198 19.20 -2.77 0.93
N PRO A 199 18.81 -2.71 2.21
CA PRO A 199 19.47 -3.51 3.24
C PRO A 199 19.16 -5.00 3.05
N THR A 200 20.08 -5.88 3.45
CA THR A 200 19.83 -7.33 3.43
C THR A 200 18.68 -7.67 4.38
N PRO A 201 17.56 -8.24 3.88
CA PRO A 201 16.40 -8.49 4.71
C PRO A 201 16.65 -9.70 5.63
N ARG A 202 16.42 -9.51 6.93
CA ARG A 202 16.59 -10.56 7.96
C ARG A 202 15.35 -11.41 8.19
N SER A 203 14.21 -11.01 7.63
CA SER A 203 12.93 -11.72 7.74
C SER A 203 12.01 -11.42 6.56
N GLU A 204 10.98 -12.24 6.37
CA GLU A 204 9.96 -12.00 5.35
C GLU A 204 9.17 -10.72 5.63
N LEU A 205 8.93 -10.39 6.90
CA LEU A 205 8.28 -9.15 7.30
C LEU A 205 9.03 -7.91 6.77
N VAL A 206 10.36 -7.93 6.85
CA VAL A 206 11.18 -6.84 6.30
C VAL A 206 11.04 -6.76 4.78
N LYS A 207 10.97 -7.89 4.06
CA LYS A 207 10.74 -7.88 2.61
C LYS A 207 9.37 -7.33 2.23
N CYS A 208 8.36 -7.63 3.04
CA CYS A 208 7.00 -7.11 2.93
C CYS A 208 6.84 -5.69 3.49
N SER A 209 7.89 -5.09 4.07
CA SER A 209 7.83 -3.70 4.51
C SER A 209 7.77 -2.75 3.33
N ILE A 210 7.10 -1.62 3.54
CA ILE A 210 6.92 -0.59 2.50
C ILE A 210 8.26 -0.06 2.05
N GLN A 211 9.17 0.19 2.99
CA GLN A 211 10.50 0.73 2.68
C GLN A 211 11.28 -0.22 1.78
N TYR A 212 11.34 -1.51 2.11
CA TYR A 212 12.06 -2.49 1.31
C TYR A 212 11.39 -2.71 -0.06
N ASN A 213 10.08 -2.97 -0.06
CA ASN A 213 9.35 -3.31 -1.28
C ASN A 213 9.33 -2.15 -2.28
N SER A 214 9.06 -0.93 -1.80
CA SER A 214 9.05 0.29 -2.64
C SER A 214 10.42 0.61 -3.22
N ARG A 215 11.49 0.46 -2.43
CA ARG A 215 12.88 0.65 -2.92
C ARG A 215 13.24 -0.42 -3.95
N LYS A 216 12.83 -1.67 -3.73
CA LYS A 216 13.02 -2.77 -4.69
C LYS A 216 12.33 -2.46 -6.02
N MET A 217 11.08 -1.98 -5.97
CA MET A 217 10.35 -1.53 -7.16
C MET A 217 11.02 -0.34 -7.85
N TYR A 218 11.46 0.66 -7.09
CA TYR A 218 12.15 1.83 -7.64
C TYR A 218 13.43 1.45 -8.37
N ASN A 219 14.25 0.58 -7.78
CA ASN A 219 15.53 0.17 -8.37
C ASN A 219 15.35 -0.58 -9.70
N HIS A 220 14.21 -1.26 -9.86
CA HIS A 220 13.84 -1.96 -11.07
C HIS A 220 13.37 -1.04 -12.19
N LEU A 221 13.14 0.25 -11.93
CA LEU A 221 12.69 1.17 -12.99
C LEU A 221 13.80 1.41 -14.03
N PRO A 222 13.41 1.65 -15.30
CA PRO A 222 14.30 2.14 -16.34
C PRO A 222 15.06 3.41 -15.94
N SER A 223 16.33 3.52 -16.35
CA SER A 223 17.20 4.65 -16.01
C SER A 223 16.66 6.00 -16.48
N ASN A 224 16.03 6.03 -17.66
CA ASN A 224 15.39 7.24 -18.21
C ASN A 224 14.23 7.77 -17.36
N ILE A 225 13.54 6.91 -16.60
CA ILE A 225 12.50 7.34 -15.65
C ILE A 225 13.16 7.80 -14.35
N LYS A 226 14.16 7.06 -13.85
CA LYS A 226 14.87 7.37 -12.59
C LYS A 226 15.61 8.70 -12.65
N SER A 227 16.15 9.08 -13.81
CA SER A 227 16.90 10.33 -14.00
C SER A 227 16.03 11.59 -13.98
N ILE A 228 14.69 11.47 -14.01
CA ILE A 228 13.80 12.63 -13.99
C ILE A 228 13.83 13.28 -12.60
N ALA A 229 14.41 14.48 -12.51
CA ALA A 229 14.56 15.23 -11.26
C ALA A 229 13.23 15.71 -10.69
N ALA A 230 12.39 16.34 -11.52
CA ALA A 230 11.12 16.94 -11.09
C ALA A 230 10.06 15.88 -10.79
N PHE A 231 9.55 15.85 -9.56
CA PHE A 231 8.56 14.86 -9.12
C PHE A 231 7.28 14.80 -10.00
N PRO A 232 6.67 15.91 -10.44
CA PRO A 232 5.49 15.86 -11.31
C PRO A 232 5.78 15.19 -12.68
N ALA A 233 6.95 15.49 -13.26
CA ALA A 233 7.39 14.88 -14.52
C ALA A 233 7.68 13.38 -14.34
N PHE A 234 8.37 13.01 -13.25
CA PHE A 234 8.64 11.62 -12.87
C PHE A 234 7.33 10.83 -12.74
N ARG A 235 6.39 11.36 -11.96
CA ARG A 235 5.07 10.74 -11.73
C ARG A 235 4.31 10.54 -13.04
N LYS A 236 4.35 11.53 -13.94
CA LYS A 236 3.71 11.43 -15.26
C LYS A 236 4.36 10.34 -16.13
N ALA A 237 5.69 10.31 -16.20
CA ALA A 237 6.45 9.32 -16.96
C ALA A 237 6.23 7.89 -16.44
N LEU A 238 6.30 7.70 -15.11
CA LEU A 238 6.03 6.42 -14.46
C LEU A 238 4.61 5.93 -14.75
N LYS A 239 3.61 6.82 -14.66
CA LYS A 239 2.22 6.45 -14.98
C LYS A 239 2.09 5.98 -16.43
N ALA A 240 2.73 6.66 -17.38
CA ALA A 240 2.71 6.28 -18.79
C ALA A 240 3.36 4.90 -19.01
N TYR A 241 4.54 4.68 -18.45
CA TYR A 241 5.28 3.40 -18.50
C TYR A 241 4.44 2.22 -18.01
N LEU A 242 3.76 2.39 -16.87
CA LEU A 242 2.93 1.37 -16.25
C LEU A 242 1.61 1.14 -16.98
N LEU A 243 1.00 2.20 -17.53
CA LEU A 243 -0.22 2.09 -18.34
C LEU A 243 0.02 1.32 -19.63
N GLU A 244 1.16 1.54 -20.28
CA GLU A 244 1.52 0.87 -21.54
C GLU A 244 1.66 -0.65 -21.36
N ARG A 245 2.32 -1.09 -20.29
CA ARG A 245 2.59 -2.51 -20.01
C ARG A 245 1.42 -3.24 -19.36
N ALA A 246 0.60 -2.54 -18.57
CA ALA A 246 -0.60 -3.07 -17.93
C ALA A 246 -0.38 -4.45 -17.24
N PHE A 247 0.56 -4.50 -16.29
CA PHE A 247 0.98 -5.73 -15.60
C PHE A 247 -0.17 -6.42 -14.85
N TYR A 248 -0.24 -7.75 -14.87
CA TYR A 248 -1.31 -8.53 -14.22
C TYR A 248 -0.87 -9.19 -12.92
N THR A 249 0.42 -9.34 -12.72
CA THR A 249 1.05 -9.68 -11.43
C THR A 249 2.14 -8.66 -11.10
N VAL A 250 2.49 -8.56 -9.81
CA VAL A 250 3.64 -7.76 -9.39
C VAL A 250 4.96 -8.40 -9.87
N ASN A 251 4.99 -9.72 -10.07
CA ASN A 251 6.15 -10.41 -10.62
C ASN A 251 6.37 -10.09 -12.10
N ASP A 252 5.30 -9.87 -12.88
CA ASP A 252 5.43 -9.45 -14.29
C ASP A 252 6.25 -8.16 -14.38
N PHE A 253 6.08 -7.23 -13.44
CA PHE A 253 6.87 -6.00 -13.37
C PHE A 253 8.37 -6.29 -13.17
N PHE A 254 8.73 -7.31 -12.38
CA PHE A 254 10.11 -7.69 -12.14
C PHE A 254 10.74 -8.56 -13.25
N ILE A 255 9.93 -9.15 -14.15
CA ILE A 255 10.43 -10.04 -15.22
C ILE A 255 10.61 -9.27 -16.53
N ASN A 256 9.74 -8.30 -16.82
CA ASN A 256 9.63 -7.70 -18.16
C ASN A 256 10.85 -6.84 -18.58
N ASP A 257 11.72 -6.44 -17.64
CA ASP A 257 12.94 -5.68 -17.95
C ASP A 257 14.11 -6.58 -18.43
N LEU A 258 13.99 -7.91 -18.36
CA LEU A 258 14.98 -8.83 -18.96
C LEU A 258 14.87 -8.93 -20.49
N ASN A 259 13.71 -8.61 -21.07
CA ASN A 259 13.44 -8.77 -22.50
C ASN A 259 13.55 -7.47 -23.30
N SER A 260 13.92 -6.35 -22.67
CA SER A 260 14.11 -5.05 -23.34
C SER A 260 15.59 -4.61 -23.39
N ALA A 261 16.51 -5.52 -23.07
CA ALA A 261 17.95 -5.31 -23.10
C ALA A 261 18.68 -6.15 -24.18
N ASN A 262 17.95 -6.77 -25.12
CA ASN A 262 18.49 -7.43 -26.30
C ASN A 262 18.06 -6.72 -27.57
#